data_AF-A0A3D4PCV1-F1
#
_entry.id   AF-A0A3D4PCV1-F1
#
_cell.length_a   1.000
_cell.length_b   1.000
_cell.length_c   1.000
_cell.angle_alpha   90.00
_cell.angle_beta   90.00
_cell.angle_gamma   90.00
#
_symmetry.space_group_name_H-M   'P 1'
#
loop_
_entity.id
_entity.type
_entity.pdbx_description
1 polymer ?
#
loop_
_entity_poly.entity_id
_entity_poly.type
_entity_poly.pdbx_seq_one_letter_code
_entity_poly.pdbx_strand_id
1 'polypeptide(L)'
;MYGPPVPVMSDPVGQWVIGIENLSAGRPGKVLEMHGEDLRRSVYVQVRRTRPLSIFEVFDNPRMEPNCELRSFSTVAPQSLMLMNGDFIMQQAQDFATLLKTEYEDDTTQKINHLWQRVYARNPDQSELADAQQFLIEQQETLTERAGKEDDPALLAMANLCQILLSSNEFLYID
;
A
#
# COMPACT_ATOMS: atom_id res chain seq x y z
N MET A 1 -21.46 8.74 -8.83
CA MET A 1 -21.05 7.76 -7.80
C MET A 1 -21.95 6.56 -8.02
N TYR A 2 -21.47 5.51 -8.69
CA TYR A 2 -22.31 4.45 -9.28
C TYR A 2 -21.80 3.06 -8.86
N GLY A 3 -22.70 2.07 -8.85
CA GLY A 3 -22.39 0.66 -8.56
C GLY A 3 -22.68 0.24 -7.12
N PRO A 4 -22.79 -1.08 -6.86
CA PRO A 4 -22.93 -1.62 -5.50
C PRO A 4 -21.70 -1.30 -4.65
N PRO A 5 -21.83 -1.27 -3.32
CA PRO A 5 -20.70 -1.07 -2.42
C PRO A 5 -19.77 -2.29 -2.44
N VAL A 6 -18.47 -2.05 -2.31
CA VAL A 6 -17.44 -3.09 -2.27
C VAL A 6 -17.50 -3.80 -0.90
N PRO A 7 -17.73 -5.12 -0.86
CA PRO A 7 -17.90 -5.85 0.40
C PRO A 7 -16.60 -5.96 1.21
N VAL A 8 -16.77 -6.21 2.51
CA VAL A 8 -15.68 -6.55 3.43
C VAL A 8 -15.91 -7.95 4.02
N MET A 9 -14.82 -8.66 4.29
CA MET A 9 -14.80 -9.99 4.91
C MET A 9 -13.80 -10.06 6.05
N SER A 10 -13.96 -11.04 6.94
CA SER A 10 -12.94 -11.35 7.93
C SER A 10 -11.82 -12.15 7.28
N ASP A 11 -10.58 -11.78 7.54
CA ASP A 11 -9.41 -12.60 7.23
C ASP A 11 -9.18 -13.70 8.31
N PRO A 12 -8.19 -14.58 8.15
CA PRO A 12 -7.89 -15.63 9.13
C PRO A 12 -7.42 -15.13 10.50
N VAL A 13 -6.95 -13.88 10.61
CA VAL A 13 -6.49 -13.27 11.88
C VAL A 13 -7.56 -12.39 12.54
N GLY A 14 -8.74 -12.28 11.93
CA GLY A 14 -9.90 -11.57 12.46
C GLY A 14 -9.97 -10.09 12.07
N GLN A 15 -9.15 -9.64 11.13
CA GLN A 15 -9.24 -8.29 10.56
C GLN A 15 -10.32 -8.23 9.49
N TRP A 16 -10.94 -7.07 9.35
CA TRP A 16 -11.88 -6.78 8.28
C TRP A 16 -11.13 -6.18 7.10
N VAL A 17 -11.09 -6.94 6.01
CA VAL A 17 -10.41 -6.58 4.76
C VAL A 17 -11.40 -6.53 3.60
N ILE A 18 -11.03 -5.89 2.50
CA ILE A 18 -11.84 -5.90 1.27
C ILE A 18 -11.92 -7.34 0.76
N GLY A 19 -13.14 -7.81 0.49
CA GLY A 19 -13.33 -9.19 0.04
C GLY A 19 -14.79 -9.63 0.07
N ILE A 20 -15.09 -10.65 -0.71
CA ILE A 20 -16.42 -11.28 -0.72
C ILE A 20 -16.45 -12.34 0.38
N GLU A 21 -17.38 -12.19 1.32
CA GLU A 21 -17.56 -13.12 2.45
C GLU A 21 -17.89 -14.53 1.93
N ASN A 22 -16.96 -15.46 2.15
CA ASN A 22 -17.08 -16.86 1.78
C ASN A 22 -16.87 -17.72 3.03
N LEU A 23 -17.91 -17.88 3.85
CA LEU A 23 -17.80 -18.60 5.13
C LEU A 23 -18.04 -20.10 4.93
N SER A 24 -17.15 -20.92 5.49
CA SER A 24 -17.34 -22.37 5.62
C SER A 24 -17.22 -22.76 7.08
N ALA A 25 -18.31 -23.25 7.68
CA ALA A 25 -18.40 -23.58 9.11
C ALA A 25 -17.95 -22.44 10.05
N GLY A 26 -18.21 -21.18 9.68
CA GLY A 26 -17.85 -20.00 10.48
C GLY A 26 -16.39 -19.55 10.35
N ARG A 27 -15.58 -20.18 9.49
CA ARG A 27 -14.23 -19.74 9.14
C ARG A 27 -14.19 -19.10 7.75
N PRO A 28 -13.32 -18.10 7.53
CA PRO A 28 -13.07 -17.59 6.19
C PRO A 28 -12.58 -18.72 5.26
N GLY A 29 -13.30 -18.92 4.16
CA GLY A 29 -12.92 -19.79 3.06
C GLY A 29 -11.92 -19.12 2.12
N LYS A 30 -11.75 -19.69 0.92
CA LYS A 30 -10.86 -19.12 -0.10
C LYS A 30 -11.33 -17.72 -0.49
N VAL A 31 -10.37 -16.78 -0.60
CA VAL A 31 -10.58 -15.44 -1.16
C VAL A 31 -11.16 -15.59 -2.57
N LEU A 32 -12.30 -14.94 -2.80
CA LEU A 32 -12.96 -14.92 -4.10
C LEU A 32 -12.43 -13.73 -4.90
N GLU A 33 -12.24 -13.93 -6.20
CA GLU A 33 -11.81 -12.87 -7.11
C GLU A 33 -12.88 -11.79 -7.22
N MET A 34 -12.47 -10.52 -7.20
CA MET A 34 -13.36 -9.37 -7.24
C MET A 34 -13.37 -8.67 -8.61
N HIS A 35 -12.64 -9.20 -9.59
CA HIS A 35 -12.56 -8.69 -10.96
C HIS A 35 -12.29 -7.17 -11.04
N GLY A 36 -11.45 -6.65 -10.13
CA GLY A 36 -11.06 -5.24 -10.07
C GLY A 36 -11.98 -4.35 -9.22
N GLU A 37 -13.07 -4.87 -8.65
CA GLU A 37 -13.92 -4.11 -7.71
C GLU A 37 -13.18 -3.73 -6.43
N ASP A 38 -12.15 -4.49 -6.06
CA ASP A 38 -11.24 -4.26 -4.94
C ASP A 38 -10.33 -3.03 -5.13
N LEU A 39 -10.13 -2.57 -6.37
CA LEU A 39 -9.33 -1.39 -6.71
C LEU A 39 -10.13 -0.08 -6.68
N ARG A 40 -11.40 -0.13 -6.29
CA ARG A 40 -12.24 1.07 -6.20
C ARG A 40 -11.83 1.92 -5.01
N ARG A 41 -11.97 3.24 -5.16
CA ARG A 41 -11.69 4.21 -4.08
C ARG A 41 -12.44 3.83 -2.81
N SER A 42 -11.80 4.09 -1.66
CA SER A 42 -12.34 3.83 -0.31
C SER A 42 -13.77 4.31 -0.07
N VAL A 43 -14.18 5.40 -0.73
CA VAL A 43 -15.56 5.93 -0.68
C VAL A 43 -16.64 4.93 -1.14
N TYR A 44 -16.26 3.90 -1.90
CA TYR A 44 -17.15 2.85 -2.37
C TYR A 44 -17.16 1.60 -1.49
N VAL A 45 -16.30 1.54 -0.46
CA VAL A 45 -16.23 0.39 0.45
C VAL A 45 -17.48 0.37 1.33
N GLN A 46 -18.02 -0.82 1.53
CA GLN A 46 -19.17 -1.05 2.39
C GLN A 46 -18.83 -0.67 3.84
N VAL A 47 -19.56 0.29 4.40
CA VAL A 47 -19.40 0.69 5.80
C VAL A 47 -20.45 -0.01 6.66
N ARG A 48 -19.99 -0.80 7.66
CA ARG A 48 -20.85 -1.37 8.70
C ARG A 48 -20.24 -1.08 10.08
N ARG A 49 -21.07 -0.65 11.03
CA ARG A 49 -20.63 -0.34 12.41
C ARG A 49 -19.94 -1.51 13.10
N THR A 50 -20.35 -2.74 12.80
CA THR A 50 -19.81 -3.97 13.39
C THR A 50 -18.65 -4.57 12.60
N ARG A 51 -18.33 -4.03 11.42
CA ARG A 51 -17.30 -4.52 10.50
C ARG A 51 -16.53 -3.35 9.88
N PRO A 52 -15.88 -2.49 10.69
CA PRO A 52 -15.07 -1.40 10.18
C PRO A 52 -13.84 -1.97 9.47
N LEU A 53 -13.46 -1.41 8.32
CA LEU A 53 -12.27 -1.83 7.59
C LEU A 53 -11.02 -1.57 8.45
N SER A 54 -10.23 -2.61 8.73
CA SER A 54 -9.17 -2.55 9.75
C SER A 54 -8.09 -1.51 9.46
N ILE A 55 -7.75 -1.28 8.19
CA ILE A 55 -6.81 -0.21 7.85
C ILE A 55 -7.34 1.18 8.26
N PHE A 56 -8.64 1.44 8.16
CA PHE A 56 -9.20 2.73 8.59
C PHE A 56 -9.21 2.88 10.11
N GLU A 57 -9.34 1.78 10.86
CA GLU A 57 -9.24 1.83 12.32
C GLU A 57 -7.86 2.30 12.77
N VAL A 58 -6.79 1.82 12.12
CA VAL A 58 -5.41 2.26 12.38
C VAL A 58 -5.25 3.76 12.14
N PHE A 59 -5.91 4.32 11.13
CA PHE A 59 -5.84 5.74 10.76
C PHE A 59 -6.97 6.61 11.33
N ASP A 60 -7.51 6.22 12.49
CA ASP A 60 -8.49 6.98 13.27
C ASP A 60 -9.77 7.32 12.49
N ASN A 61 -10.37 6.31 11.86
CA ASN A 61 -11.72 6.40 11.26
C ASN A 61 -12.70 7.11 12.22
N PRO A 62 -13.56 8.04 11.74
CA PRO A 62 -14.56 8.69 12.58
C PRO A 62 -15.38 7.71 13.41
N ARG A 63 -15.35 7.94 14.73
CA ARG A 63 -16.25 7.26 15.67
C ARG A 63 -17.66 7.84 15.54
N MET A 64 -18.65 6.95 15.56
CA MET A 64 -20.06 7.33 15.49
C MET A 64 -20.70 7.48 16.88
N GLU A 65 -19.96 7.19 17.96
CA GLU A 65 -20.48 7.26 19.33
C GLU A 65 -19.37 7.59 20.35
N PRO A 66 -19.37 8.80 20.95
CA PRO A 66 -20.11 9.99 20.48
C PRO A 66 -19.69 10.39 19.06
N ASN A 67 -20.51 11.19 18.37
CA ASN A 67 -20.21 11.65 17.02
C ASN A 67 -18.84 12.35 16.97
N CYS A 68 -18.00 11.97 16.02
CA CYS A 68 -16.75 12.66 15.72
C CYS A 68 -17.05 13.96 14.94
N GLU A 69 -16.93 15.11 15.59
CA GLU A 69 -17.15 16.42 14.94
C GLU A 69 -15.87 16.96 14.27
N LEU A 70 -14.70 16.51 14.73
CA LEU A 70 -13.39 16.92 14.24
C LEU A 70 -12.43 15.72 14.28
N ARG A 71 -11.66 15.50 13.21
CA ARG A 71 -10.59 14.50 13.21
C ARG A 71 -9.44 14.97 14.10
N SER A 72 -9.05 14.15 15.07
CA SER A 72 -7.84 14.38 15.86
C SER A 72 -6.59 14.10 15.02
N PHE A 73 -5.55 14.92 15.18
CA PHE A 73 -4.22 14.61 14.68
C PHE A 73 -3.60 13.52 15.55
N SER A 74 -3.03 12.50 14.91
CA SER A 74 -2.44 11.34 15.56
C SER A 74 -1.15 10.98 14.84
N THR A 75 -0.12 10.67 15.63
CA THR A 75 1.20 10.26 15.16
C THR A 75 1.63 9.00 15.92
N VAL A 76 0.68 8.08 16.10
CA VAL A 76 0.89 6.90 16.94
C VAL A 76 1.72 5.85 16.20
N ALA A 77 2.63 5.20 16.92
CA ALA A 77 3.53 4.19 16.36
C ALA A 77 2.83 3.09 15.52
N PRO A 78 1.61 2.60 15.87
CA PRO A 78 0.90 1.63 15.03
C PRO A 78 0.63 2.09 13.59
N GLN A 79 0.44 3.39 13.35
CA GLN A 79 0.22 3.93 12.01
C GLN A 79 1.47 3.79 11.15
N SER A 80 2.64 4.17 11.68
CA SER A 80 3.92 4.00 10.99
C SER A 80 4.27 2.52 10.79
N LEU A 81 4.02 1.68 11.81
CA LEU A 81 4.24 0.23 11.72
C LEU A 81 3.36 -0.42 10.65
N MET A 82 2.11 0.02 10.50
CA MET A 82 1.21 -0.44 9.43
C MET A 82 1.72 -0.05 8.05
N LEU A 83 2.34 1.12 7.91
CA LEU A 83 2.94 1.53 6.64
C LEU A 83 4.21 0.75 6.29
N MET A 84 5.00 0.39 7.30
CA MET A 84 6.22 -0.38 7.09
C MET A 84 5.94 -1.86 6.82
N ASN A 85 4.94 -2.46 7.48
CA ASN A 85 4.77 -3.92 7.50
C ASN A 85 3.39 -4.41 7.04
N GLY A 86 2.47 -3.51 6.70
CA GLY A 86 1.12 -3.91 6.30
C GLY A 86 1.11 -4.52 4.90
N ASP A 87 0.47 -5.69 4.77
CA ASP A 87 0.31 -6.39 3.48
C ASP A 87 -0.25 -5.50 2.38
N PHE A 88 -1.19 -4.62 2.73
CA PHE A 88 -1.75 -3.64 1.81
C PHE A 88 -0.66 -2.74 1.19
N ILE A 89 0.24 -2.19 2.01
CA ILE A 89 1.28 -1.27 1.52
C ILE A 89 2.34 -2.02 0.73
N MET A 90 2.69 -3.24 1.14
CA MET A 90 3.60 -4.09 0.36
C MET A 90 3.01 -4.40 -1.03
N GLN A 91 1.72 -4.73 -1.11
CA GLN A 91 1.04 -4.95 -2.39
C GLN A 91 1.03 -3.69 -3.25
N GLN A 92 0.65 -2.53 -2.67
CA GLN A 92 0.67 -1.26 -3.42
C GLN A 92 2.08 -0.89 -3.92
N ALA A 93 3.13 -1.16 -3.14
CA ALA A 93 4.50 -0.92 -3.55
C ALA A 93 4.93 -1.81 -4.73
N GLN A 94 4.52 -3.09 -4.73
CA GLN A 94 4.77 -4.04 -5.82
C GLN A 94 4.01 -3.67 -7.09
N ASP A 95 2.72 -3.32 -6.97
CA ASP A 95 1.90 -2.89 -8.09
C ASP A 95 2.47 -1.62 -8.73
N PHE A 96 2.93 -0.67 -7.89
CA PHE A 96 3.54 0.55 -8.38
C PHE A 96 4.89 0.31 -9.05
N ALA A 97 5.74 -0.56 -8.49
CA ALA A 97 6.98 -0.96 -9.14
C ALA A 97 6.74 -1.63 -10.51
N THR A 98 5.70 -2.45 -10.60
CA THR A 98 5.28 -3.10 -11.86
C THR A 98 4.85 -2.05 -12.89
N LEU A 99 4.04 -1.07 -12.48
CA LEU A 99 3.64 0.05 -13.33
C LEU A 99 4.86 0.81 -13.87
N LEU A 100 5.81 1.18 -12.99
CA LEU A 100 7.03 1.89 -13.38
C LEU A 100 7.89 1.09 -14.35
N LYS A 101 7.97 -0.24 -14.17
CA LYS A 101 8.67 -1.12 -15.10
C LYS A 101 7.99 -1.15 -16.48
N THR A 102 6.66 -1.17 -16.52
CA THR A 102 5.90 -1.16 -17.79
C THR A 102 5.98 0.19 -18.52
N GLU A 103 5.95 1.31 -17.80
CA GLU A 103 5.95 2.65 -18.42
C GLU A 103 7.34 3.13 -18.82
N TYR A 104 8.39 2.75 -18.09
CA TYR A 104 9.73 3.32 -18.21
C TYR A 104 10.84 2.27 -18.37
N GLU A 105 10.49 1.08 -18.90
CA GLU A 105 11.35 -0.09 -19.22
C GLU A 105 12.79 -0.05 -18.68
N ASP A 106 13.73 0.59 -19.37
CA ASP A 106 15.17 0.59 -19.02
C ASP A 106 15.68 1.92 -18.43
N ASP A 107 14.82 2.94 -18.28
CA ASP A 107 15.23 4.24 -17.75
C ASP A 107 14.97 4.36 -16.25
N THR A 108 15.93 3.91 -15.46
CA THR A 108 15.90 4.03 -13.99
C THR A 108 15.74 5.47 -13.51
N THR A 109 16.31 6.44 -14.21
CA THR A 109 16.21 7.86 -13.82
C THR A 109 14.78 8.35 -14.01
N GLN A 110 14.13 8.01 -15.12
CA GLN A 110 12.72 8.33 -15.33
C GLN A 110 11.80 7.62 -14.34
N LYS A 111 12.06 6.35 -14.00
CA LYS A 111 11.32 5.64 -12.96
C LYS A 111 11.38 6.36 -11.62
N ILE A 112 12.57 6.77 -11.17
CA ILE A 112 12.76 7.49 -9.91
C ILE A 112 12.06 8.85 -9.95
N ASN A 113 12.20 9.62 -11.03
CA ASN A 113 11.52 10.91 -11.17
C ASN A 113 9.98 10.75 -11.12
N HIS A 114 9.43 9.76 -11.83
CA HIS A 114 8.00 9.49 -11.82
C HIS A 114 7.52 9.05 -10.43
N LEU A 115 8.29 8.19 -9.76
CA LEU A 115 8.01 7.75 -8.39
C LEU A 115 7.90 8.94 -7.44
N TRP A 116 8.88 9.84 -7.42
CA TRP A 116 8.86 11.06 -6.61
C TRP A 116 7.66 11.97 -6.93
N GLN A 117 7.34 12.15 -8.21
CA GLN A 117 6.18 12.94 -8.62
C GLN A 117 4.86 12.37 -8.11
N ARG A 118 4.73 11.04 -8.03
CA ARG A 118 3.51 10.39 -7.57
C ARG A 118 3.40 10.36 -6.05
N VAL A 119 4.52 10.25 -5.34
CA VAL A 119 4.54 10.15 -3.87
C VAL A 119 4.58 11.53 -3.21
N TYR A 120 5.42 12.45 -3.71
CA TYR A 120 5.68 13.76 -3.10
C TYR A 120 5.24 14.96 -3.96
N ALA A 121 4.69 14.73 -5.16
CA ALA A 121 4.28 15.80 -6.09
C ALA A 121 5.41 16.79 -6.45
N ARG A 122 6.67 16.32 -6.43
CA ARG A 122 7.87 17.08 -6.82
C ARG A 122 8.88 16.16 -7.50
N ASN A 123 9.93 16.76 -8.08
CA ASN A 123 11.10 16.00 -8.54
C ASN A 123 12.05 15.72 -7.35
N PRO A 124 12.82 14.63 -7.42
CA PRO A 124 13.94 14.42 -6.51
C PRO A 124 15.00 15.50 -6.73
N ASP A 125 15.70 15.88 -5.67
CA ASP A 125 16.94 16.62 -5.82
C ASP A 125 18.10 15.73 -6.30
N GLN A 126 19.27 16.32 -6.52
CA GLN A 126 20.43 15.56 -7.04
C GLN A 126 20.96 14.53 -6.03
N SER A 127 20.90 14.83 -4.72
CA SER A 127 21.31 13.89 -3.68
C SER A 127 20.32 12.73 -3.57
N GLU A 128 19.03 13.02 -3.51
CA GLU A 128 17.97 12.00 -3.43
C GLU A 128 17.98 11.07 -4.64
N LEU A 129 18.19 11.63 -5.85
CA LEU A 129 18.29 10.83 -7.06
C LEU A 129 19.51 9.90 -7.00
N ALA A 130 20.67 10.40 -6.55
CA ALA A 130 21.88 9.61 -6.42
C ALA A 130 21.72 8.51 -5.36
N ASP A 131 21.17 8.84 -4.20
CA ASP A 131 20.92 7.89 -3.11
C ASP A 131 19.93 6.80 -3.53
N ALA A 132 18.86 7.16 -4.26
CA ALA A 132 17.89 6.21 -4.79
C ALA A 132 18.51 5.26 -5.82
N GLN A 133 19.34 5.78 -6.73
CA GLN A 133 20.06 4.96 -7.71
C GLN A 133 21.03 3.99 -7.02
N GLN A 134 21.79 4.49 -6.05
CA GLN A 134 22.72 3.68 -5.27
C GLN A 134 21.99 2.57 -4.50
N PHE A 135 20.88 2.92 -3.84
CA PHE A 135 20.03 1.95 -3.14
C PHE A 135 19.55 0.84 -4.07
N LEU A 136 19.05 1.17 -5.27
CA LEU A 136 18.57 0.17 -6.22
C LEU A 136 19.67 -0.80 -6.65
N ILE A 137 20.89 -0.30 -6.87
CA ILE A 137 22.06 -1.14 -7.22
C ILE A 137 22.35 -2.12 -6.07
N GLU A 138 22.58 -1.61 -4.86
CA GLU A 138 22.93 -2.43 -3.69
C GLU A 138 21.83 -3.45 -3.34
N GLN A 139 20.57 -3.02 -3.45
CA GLN A 139 19.43 -3.86 -3.14
C GLN A 139 19.25 -4.96 -4.19
N GLN A 140 19.46 -4.66 -5.47
CA GLN A 140 19.41 -5.66 -6.54
C GLN A 140 20.53 -6.68 -6.41
N GLU A 141 21.75 -6.27 -6.05
CA GLU A 141 22.87 -7.18 -5.79
C GLU A 141 22.53 -8.15 -4.64
N THR A 142 22.08 -7.61 -3.51
CA THR A 142 21.69 -8.40 -2.33
C THR A 142 20.55 -9.37 -2.64
N LEU A 143 19.58 -8.94 -3.46
CA LEU A 143 18.45 -9.78 -3.84
C LEU A 143 18.84 -10.83 -4.87
N THR A 144 19.78 -10.57 -5.77
CA THR A 144 20.25 -11.56 -6.74
C THR A 144 20.85 -12.79 -6.05
N GLU A 145 21.48 -12.61 -4.89
CA GLU A 145 22.01 -13.72 -4.07
C GLU A 145 20.92 -14.53 -3.34
N ARG A 146 19.75 -13.93 -3.09
CA ARG A 146 18.68 -14.48 -2.26
C ARG A 146 17.42 -14.89 -3.04
N ALA A 147 17.26 -14.35 -4.24
CA ALA A 147 16.07 -14.49 -5.08
C ALA A 147 15.89 -15.93 -5.53
N GLY A 148 14.63 -16.37 -5.60
CA GLY A 148 14.28 -17.62 -6.26
C GLY A 148 14.52 -17.52 -7.77
N LYS A 149 14.53 -18.66 -8.47
CA LYS A 149 14.72 -18.71 -9.93
C LYS A 149 13.68 -17.93 -10.75
N GLU A 150 12.54 -17.59 -10.14
CA GLU A 150 11.39 -16.94 -10.80
C GLU A 150 11.23 -15.47 -10.40
N ASP A 151 12.01 -14.98 -9.44
CA ASP A 151 11.92 -13.60 -8.97
C ASP A 151 12.79 -12.68 -9.84
N ASP A 152 12.27 -11.50 -10.18
CA ASP A 152 13.05 -10.43 -10.82
C ASP A 152 13.66 -9.53 -9.73
N PRO A 153 14.99 -9.61 -9.46
CA PRO A 153 15.62 -8.85 -8.40
C PRO A 153 15.52 -7.34 -8.59
N ALA A 154 15.48 -6.86 -9.85
CA ALA A 154 15.36 -5.43 -10.15
C ALA A 154 13.95 -4.91 -9.84
N LEU A 155 12.93 -5.70 -10.15
CA LEU A 155 11.54 -5.37 -9.79
C LEU A 155 11.34 -5.36 -8.27
N LEU A 156 11.91 -6.35 -7.57
CA LEU A 156 11.86 -6.41 -6.11
C LEU A 156 12.60 -5.23 -5.45
N ALA A 157 13.77 -4.85 -5.97
CA ALA A 157 14.49 -3.67 -5.48
C ALA A 157 13.66 -2.38 -5.67
N MET A 158 12.99 -2.23 -6.81
CA MET A 158 12.07 -1.11 -7.06
C MET A 158 10.87 -1.13 -6.11
N ALA A 159 10.28 -2.30 -5.85
CA ALA A 159 9.20 -2.43 -4.88
C ALA A 159 9.64 -2.02 -3.47
N ASN A 160 10.86 -2.38 -3.05
CA ASN A 160 11.42 -1.93 -1.78
C ASN A 160 11.58 -0.40 -1.74
N LEU A 161 12.06 0.23 -2.81
CA LEU A 161 12.15 1.69 -2.89
C LEU A 161 10.77 2.34 -2.78
N CYS A 162 9.76 1.83 -3.50
CA CYS A 162 8.37 2.29 -3.38
C CYS A 162 7.86 2.19 -1.93
N GLN A 163 8.13 1.08 -1.24
CA GLN A 163 7.74 0.87 0.16
C GLN A 163 8.43 1.86 1.10
N ILE A 164 9.72 2.13 0.90
CA ILE A 164 10.48 3.10 1.70
C ILE A 164 9.85 4.49 1.58
N LEU A 165 9.54 4.94 0.37
CA LEU A 165 8.96 6.28 0.16
C LEU A 165 7.52 6.37 0.68
N LEU A 166 6.71 5.32 0.51
CA LEU A 166 5.35 5.27 1.07
C LEU A 166 5.30 5.19 2.61
N SER A 167 6.43 4.87 3.25
CA SER A 167 6.55 4.82 4.72
C SER A 167 7.40 5.96 5.29
N SER A 168 7.82 6.92 4.45
CA SER A 168 8.63 8.06 4.86
C SER A 168 7.83 9.10 5.64
N ASN A 169 8.53 9.95 6.40
CA ASN A 169 7.90 11.07 7.08
C ASN A 169 7.33 12.10 6.09
N GLU A 170 8.00 12.35 4.97
CA GLU A 170 7.53 13.31 3.95
C GLU A 170 6.23 12.84 3.29
N PHE A 171 6.00 11.53 3.19
CA PHE A 171 4.73 11.01 2.71
C PHE A 171 3.62 11.14 3.76
N LEU A 172 3.99 10.94 5.02
CA LEU A 172 3.07 10.92 6.14
C LEU A 172 2.58 12.31 6.57
N TYR A 173 3.45 13.30 6.47
CA TYR A 173 3.24 14.62 7.04
C TYR A 173 3.46 15.69 5.97
N ILE A 174 2.49 16.59 5.86
CA ILE A 174 2.63 17.83 5.11
C ILE A 174 3.18 18.85 6.12
N ASP A 175 4.46 19.18 6.00
CA ASP A 175 5.09 20.28 6.75
C ASP A 175 4.64 21.66 6.22
#